data_AF-A0A8S4BPP4-F1
#
_entry.id   AF-A0A8S4BPP4-F1
#
_cell.length_a   1.000
_cell.length_b   1.000
_cell.length_c   1.000
_cell.angle_alpha   90.00
_cell.angle_beta   90.00
_cell.angle_gamma   90.00
#
_symmetry.space_group_name_H-M   'P 1'
#
loop_
_entity.id
_entity.type
_entity.pdbx_description
1 polymer ?
#
loop_
_entity_poly.entity_id
_entity_poly.type
_entity_poly.pdbx_seq_one_letter_code
_entity_poly.pdbx_strand_id
1 'polypeptide(L)' 'MGDMSNSDFYAKNQRNEGNHAAGFGCSVMELRSLMELRGTEAVVKLQEDYGGVEGLCKRLNTSPTEANLL' A
#
# COMPACT_ATOMS: atom_id res chain seq x y z
N MET A 1 6.89 -38.40 -7.99
CA MET A 1 5.56 -37.78 -7.83
C MET A 1 5.48 -37.24 -6.42
N GLY A 2 5.23 -35.94 -6.28
CA GLY A 2 5.15 -35.24 -5.00
C GLY A 2 5.10 -33.74 -5.27
N ASP A 3 3.95 -33.28 -5.77
CA ASP A 3 3.62 -31.86 -5.88
C ASP A 3 3.62 -31.26 -4.46
N MET A 4 4.55 -30.35 -4.18
CA MET A 4 4.60 -29.62 -2.93
C MET A 4 4.05 -28.22 -3.18
N SER A 5 2.72 -28.14 -3.29
CA SER A 5 1.99 -26.89 -3.41
C SER A 5 2.23 -26.02 -2.16
N ASN A 6 3.05 -24.98 -2.32
CA ASN A 6 3.35 -23.93 -1.33
C ASN A 6 2.20 -22.89 -1.19
N SER A 7 0.99 -23.22 -1.67
CA SER A 7 -0.13 -22.30 -1.79
C SER A 7 -0.88 -22.05 -0.47
N ASP A 8 -0.77 -22.95 0.52
CA ASP A 8 -1.46 -22.81 1.80
C ASP A 8 -0.76 -21.89 2.80
N PHE A 9 0.54 -21.62 2.64
CA PHE A 9 1.27 -20.75 3.57
C PHE A 9 0.90 -19.27 3.37
N TYR A 10 0.58 -18.86 2.14
CA TYR A 10 0.15 -17.50 1.84
C TYR A 10 -1.30 -17.22 2.25
N ALA A 11 -2.15 -18.24 2.35
CA ALA A 11 -3.57 -18.09 2.70
C ALA A 11 -3.80 -17.69 4.17
N LYS A 12 -2.80 -17.81 5.04
CA LYS A 12 -2.99 -17.71 6.50
C LYS A 12 -2.42 -16.46 7.17
N ASN A 13 -1.77 -15.58 6.42
CA ASN A 13 -1.42 -14.25 6.92
C ASN A 13 -2.57 -13.22 6.83
N GLN A 14 -3.72 -13.60 6.25
CA GLN A 14 -4.83 -12.67 5.98
C GLN A 14 -5.76 -12.39 7.18
N ARG A 15 -5.33 -12.66 8.42
CA ARG A 15 -6.20 -12.52 9.60
C ARG A 15 -5.62 -11.77 10.79
N ASN A 16 -4.47 -11.12 10.66
CA ASN A 16 -3.92 -10.37 11.79
C ASN A 16 -3.11 -9.10 11.42
N GLU A 17 -3.73 -8.17 10.69
CA GLU A 17 -3.29 -6.76 10.70
C GLU A 17 -4.27 -5.87 11.48
N GLY A 18 -4.99 -6.48 12.42
CA GLY A 18 -5.67 -5.73 13.46
C GLY A 18 -4.64 -5.19 14.45
N ASN A 19 -4.52 -3.87 14.50
CA ASN A 19 -4.30 -3.13 15.74
C ASN A 19 -2.84 -2.84 16.20
N HIS A 20 -2.00 -2.27 15.34
CA HIS A 20 -0.87 -1.42 15.79
C HIS A 20 -1.29 0.06 15.80
N ALA A 21 -1.97 0.46 16.88
CA ALA A 21 -2.14 1.78 17.53
C ALA A 21 -2.27 3.13 16.76
N ALA A 22 -2.01 3.23 15.46
CA ALA A 22 -2.38 4.35 14.58
C ALA A 22 -2.19 3.87 13.12
N GLY A 23 -3.08 3.00 12.66
CA GLY A 23 -2.96 2.37 11.35
C GLY A 23 -2.89 3.40 10.23
N PHE A 24 -2.02 3.17 9.25
CA PHE A 24 -2.05 3.93 8.01
C PHE A 24 -3.41 3.76 7.32
N GLY A 25 -3.90 4.81 6.65
CA GLY A 25 -5.14 4.78 5.86
C GLY A 25 -5.01 4.03 4.53
N CYS A 26 -3.95 3.24 4.36
CA CYS A 26 -3.60 2.47 3.16
C CYS A 26 -2.88 1.19 3.59
N SER A 27 -3.33 0.04 3.10
CA SER A 27 -2.68 -1.25 3.31
C SER A 27 -1.43 -1.40 2.43
N VAL A 28 -0.52 -2.29 2.83
CA VAL A 28 0.69 -2.60 2.03
C VAL A 28 0.33 -3.15 0.65
N MET A 29 -0.78 -3.89 0.54
CA MET A 29 -1.26 -4.45 -0.72
C MET A 29 -1.73 -3.35 -1.68
N GLU A 30 -2.53 -2.40 -1.18
CA GLU A 30 -2.99 -1.23 -1.95
C GLU A 30 -1.80 -0.38 -2.42
N LEU A 31 -0.84 -0.13 -1.52
CA LEU A 31 0.37 0.62 -1.85
C LEU A 31 1.21 -0.09 -2.91
N ARG A 32 1.39 -1.41 -2.81
CA ARG A 32 2.14 -2.18 -3.81
C ARG A 32 1.47 -2.09 -5.18
N SER A 33 0.15 -2.31 -5.25
CA SER A 33 -0.59 -2.22 -6.50
C SER A 33 -0.52 -0.83 -7.14
N LEU A 34 -0.49 0.24 -6.33
CA LEU A 34 -0.28 1.59 -6.83
C LEU A 34 1.13 1.79 -7.40
N MET A 35 2.16 1.30 -6.71
CA MET A 35 3.58 1.43 -7.09
C MET A 35 3.98 0.56 -8.30
N GLU A 36 3.16 -0.44 -8.66
CA GLU A 36 3.31 -1.24 -9.87
C GLU A 36 2.90 -0.48 -11.15
N LEU A 37 2.00 0.50 -11.04
CA LEU A 37 1.55 1.32 -12.16
C LEU A 37 2.64 2.32 -12.58
N ARG A 38 2.69 2.67 -13.87
CA ARG A 38 3.67 3.64 -14.39
C ARG A 38 3.04 4.67 -15.32
N GLY A 39 3.64 5.87 -15.38
CA GLY A 39 3.19 6.90 -16.31
C GLY A 39 1.79 7.43 -15.97
N THR A 40 0.96 7.64 -16.99
CA THR A 40 -0.32 8.34 -16.85
C THR A 40 -1.37 7.55 -16.08
N GLU A 41 -1.41 6.22 -16.22
CA GLU A 41 -2.34 5.36 -15.46
C GLU A 41 -2.12 5.46 -13.95
N ALA A 42 -0.87 5.56 -13.51
CA ALA A 42 -0.51 5.72 -12.10
C ALA A 42 -1.01 7.06 -11.57
N VAL A 43 -0.85 8.13 -12.36
CA VAL A 43 -1.31 9.48 -11.98
C VAL A 43 -2.84 9.54 -11.86
N VAL A 44 -3.56 8.93 -12.80
CA VAL A 44 -5.03 8.88 -12.76
C VAL A 44 -5.52 8.10 -11.54
N LYS A 45 -5.02 6.88 -11.33
CA LYS A 45 -5.34 6.07 -10.15
C LYS A 45 -5.03 6.77 -8.84
N LEU A 46 -3.87 7.43 -8.74
CA LEU A 46 -3.49 8.20 -7.56
C LEU A 46 -4.50 9.33 -7.29
N GLN A 47 -4.93 10.04 -8.34
CA GLN A 47 -5.90 11.11 -8.21
C GLN A 47 -7.28 10.60 -7.79
N GLU A 48 -7.76 9.53 -8.40
CA GLU A 48 -9.09 8.96 -8.17
C GLU A 48 -9.21 8.29 -6.80
N ASP A 49 -8.26 7.42 -6.44
CA ASP A 49 -8.36 6.58 -5.26
C ASP A 49 -7.84 7.27 -3.99
N TYR A 50 -6.87 8.18 -4.15
CA TYR A 50 -6.15 8.80 -3.03
C TYR A 50 -6.29 10.32 -2.98
N GLY A 51 -6.87 10.98 -3.98
CA GLY A 51 -6.92 12.45 -4.02
C GLY A 51 -5.58 13.10 -4.36
N GLY A 52 -4.72 12.38 -5.09
CA GLY A 52 -3.39 12.84 -5.48
C GLY A 52 -2.32 12.57 -4.43
N VAL A 53 -1.13 13.15 -4.64
CA VAL A 53 0.04 12.97 -3.76
C VAL A 53 -0.28 13.37 -2.32
N GLU A 54 -0.95 14.50 -2.10
CA GLU A 54 -1.29 14.97 -0.76
C GLU A 54 -2.19 13.99 0.01
N GLY A 55 -3.18 13.41 -0.65
CA GLY A 55 -4.11 12.50 0.01
C GLY A 55 -3.49 11.14 0.30
N LEU A 56 -2.57 10.66 -0.55
CA LEU A 56 -1.73 9.51 -0.23
C LEU A 56 -0.82 9.81 0.98
N CYS A 57 -0.15 10.97 0.98
CA CYS A 57 0.71 11.40 2.08
C CYS A 57 -0.05 11.48 3.41
N LYS A 58 -1.27 12.04 3.43
CA LYS A 58 -2.14 12.06 4.62
C LYS A 58 -2.45 10.66 5.14
N ARG A 59 -2.79 9.72 4.26
CA ARG A 59 -3.07 8.32 4.66
C ARG A 59 -1.83 7.61 5.19
N LEU A 60 -0.67 7.95 4.66
CA LEU A 60 0.63 7.43 5.09
C LEU A 60 1.24 8.23 6.27
N ASN A 61 0.52 9.22 6.84
CA ASN A 61 1.03 10.12 7.88
C ASN A 61 2.41 10.73 7.54
N THR A 62 2.64 11.07 6.27
CA THR A 62 3.88 11.66 5.75
C THR A 62 3.59 12.98 5.04
N SER A 63 4.61 13.79 4.79
CA SER A 63 4.48 15.06 4.06
C SER A 63 4.78 14.87 2.56
N PRO A 64 4.14 15.63 1.67
CA PRO A 64 4.36 15.52 0.22
C PRO A 64 5.67 16.17 -0.25
N THR A 65 6.25 17.08 0.54
CA THR A 65 7.37 17.94 0.14
C THR A 65 8.61 17.82 1.03
N GLU A 66 8.58 17.09 2.16
CA GLU A 66 9.78 16.95 2.98
C GLU A 66 10.44 15.59 2.80
N ALA A 67 11.44 15.57 1.92
CA ALA A 67 12.62 14.72 2.06
C ALA A 67 13.66 15.40 2.98
N ASN A 68 13.23 16.11 4.03
CA ASN A 68 14.11 16.99 4.80
C ASN A 68 14.12 16.62 6.30
N LEU A 69 15.23 15.98 6.68
CA LEU A 69 15.98 16.10 7.94
C LEU A 69 15.24 15.82 9.26
N LEU A 70 15.36 14.56 9.69
CA LEU A 70 16.05 14.28 10.95
C LEU A 70 17.32 13.47 10.66
#